data_AF-A0A532DLK7-F1
#
_entry.id   AF-A0A532DLK7-F1
#
_cell.length_a   1.000
_cell.length_b   1.000
_cell.length_c   1.000
_cell.angle_alpha   90.00
_cell.angle_beta   90.00
_cell.angle_gamma   90.00
#
_symmetry.space_group_name_H-M   'P 1'
#
loop_
_entity.id
_entity.type
_entity.pdbx_description
1 polymer ?
#
loop_
_entity_poly.entity_id
_entity_poly.type
_entity_poly.pdbx_seq_one_letter_code
_entity_poly.pdbx_strand_id
1 'polypeptide(L)'
;ESELSVTFFAEYQEDATPKKPAAPVGRSAPPPPAEEPEEHADEIYRYRNGTLDLAEMLREQVILALPTHPLCDERCQGLCPVCGQNRNLRSCGCEEQRPESPFAALKQRFEKDQHKEQRSQ
;
A
#
# COMPACT_ATOMS: atom_id res chain seq x y z
N GLU A 1 15.67 -20.18 -4.90
CA GLU A 1 15.06 -18.92 -5.38
C GLU A 1 13.68 -18.84 -4.75
N SER A 2 13.31 -17.69 -4.20
CA SER A 2 11.99 -17.49 -3.60
C SER A 2 10.97 -17.28 -4.72
N GLU A 3 10.05 -18.23 -4.89
CA GLU A 3 8.95 -18.14 -5.85
C GLU A 3 7.77 -17.38 -5.23
N LEU A 4 7.26 -16.37 -5.93
CA LEU A 4 6.06 -15.61 -5.53
C LEU A 4 4.90 -16.04 -6.41
N SER A 5 3.95 -16.78 -5.85
CA SER A 5 2.72 -17.16 -6.54
C SER A 5 1.54 -16.31 -6.08
N VAL A 6 0.81 -15.72 -7.03
CA VAL A 6 -0.43 -14.96 -6.76
C VAL A 6 -1.61 -15.71 -7.37
N THR A 7 -2.60 -16.04 -6.55
CA THR A 7 -3.85 -16.68 -6.99
C THR A 7 -4.96 -15.66 -6.92
N PHE A 8 -5.67 -15.45 -8.03
CA PHE A 8 -6.87 -14.61 -8.08
C PHE A 8 -8.03 -15.36 -8.74
N PHE A 9 -9.24 -14.94 -8.40
CA PHE A 9 -10.47 -15.43 -9.00
C PHE A 9 -11.13 -14.27 -9.74
N ALA A 10 -11.59 -14.52 -10.95
CA ALA A 10 -12.34 -13.56 -11.73
C ALA A 10 -13.61 -14.23 -12.24
N GLU A 11 -14.74 -13.55 -12.07
CA GLU A 11 -16.01 -13.94 -12.66
C GLU A 11 -16.27 -13.07 -13.87
N TYR A 12 -16.60 -13.70 -15.00
CA TYR A 12 -17.01 -12.98 -16.19
C TYR A 12 -18.49 -12.60 -16.07
N GLN A 13 -18.81 -11.33 -16.28
CA GLN A 13 -20.17 -10.85 -16.45
C GLN A 13 -20.40 -10.49 -17.91
N GLU A 14 -21.36 -11.16 -18.56
CA GLU A 14 -21.87 -10.73 -19.86
C GLU A 14 -22.51 -9.36 -19.70
N ASP A 15 -22.04 -8.40 -20.50
CA ASP A 15 -22.42 -6.99 -20.54
C ASP A 15 -23.62 -6.65 -19.62
N ALA A 16 -23.32 -6.06 -18.46
CA ALA A 16 -24.29 -5.17 -17.83
C ALA A 16 -24.57 -4.10 -18.89
N THR A 17 -25.70 -4.24 -19.59
CA THR A 17 -26.07 -3.32 -20.66
C THR A 17 -25.92 -1.92 -20.11
N PRO A 18 -25.12 -1.02 -20.74
CA PRO A 18 -25.21 0.37 -20.37
C PRO A 18 -26.67 0.74 -20.56
N LYS A 19 -27.36 1.16 -19.48
CA LYS A 19 -28.72 1.68 -19.58
C LYS A 19 -28.67 2.74 -20.67
N LYS A 20 -29.18 2.40 -21.86
CA LYS A 20 -29.14 3.27 -23.02
C LYS A 20 -29.75 4.60 -22.58
N PRO A 21 -29.06 5.75 -22.66
CA PRO A 21 -29.80 7.00 -22.60
C PRO A 21 -30.80 6.94 -23.76
N ALA A 22 -32.08 7.14 -23.42
CA ALA A 22 -33.15 7.17 -24.41
C ALA A 22 -32.77 8.16 -25.53
N ALA A 23 -33.08 7.77 -26.77
CA ALA A 23 -32.78 8.48 -28.01
C ALA A 23 -33.19 9.97 -27.97
N PRO A 24 -32.61 10.83 -28.83
CA PRO A 24 -32.59 12.28 -28.61
C PRO A 24 -33.99 12.88 -28.77
N VAL A 25 -34.54 13.40 -27.68
CA VAL A 25 -35.68 14.31 -27.75
C VAL A 25 -35.12 15.68 -28.12
N GLY A 26 -35.54 16.18 -29.28
CA GLY A 26 -35.08 17.46 -29.80
C GLY A 26 -35.29 18.62 -28.82
N ARG A 27 -34.35 19.57 -28.92
CA ARG A 27 -34.25 20.88 -28.23
C ARG A 27 -33.59 20.85 -26.85
N SER A 28 -32.30 21.22 -26.87
CA SER A 28 -31.52 21.81 -25.77
C SER A 28 -31.79 21.20 -24.39
N ALA A 29 -31.54 19.90 -24.24
CA ALA A 29 -31.39 19.30 -22.93
C ALA A 29 -30.05 19.77 -22.33
N PRO A 30 -30.01 20.17 -21.04
CA PRO A 30 -28.74 20.38 -20.33
C PRO A 30 -27.89 19.10 -20.41
N PRO A 31 -26.55 19.21 -20.34
CA PRO A 31 -25.68 18.04 -20.37
C PRO A 31 -26.15 17.03 -19.31
N PRO A 32 -26.11 15.71 -19.60
CA PRO A 32 -26.48 14.71 -18.61
C PRO A 32 -25.70 14.96 -17.32
N PRO A 33 -26.33 14.75 -16.13
CA PRO A 33 -25.62 14.90 -14.87
C PRO A 33 -24.33 14.09 -14.96
N ALA A 34 -23.21 14.70 -14.56
CA ALA A 34 -21.92 14.04 -14.51
C ALA A 34 -22.12 12.70 -13.83
N GLU A 35 -21.82 11.62 -14.56
CA GLU A 35 -22.00 10.25 -14.10
C GLU A 35 -21.34 10.15 -12.72
N GLU A 36 -22.14 9.86 -11.70
CA GLU A 36 -21.62 9.58 -10.36
C GLU A 36 -20.64 8.41 -10.54
N PRO A 37 -19.39 8.53 -10.04
CA PRO A 37 -18.42 7.47 -10.21
C PRO A 37 -19.03 6.18 -9.67
N GLU A 38 -19.15 5.17 -10.54
CA GLU A 38 -19.65 3.85 -10.17
C GLU A 38 -18.82 3.39 -8.96
N GLU A 39 -19.47 3.11 -7.82
CA GLU A 39 -18.82 2.85 -6.51
C GLU A 39 -17.79 1.69 -6.52
N HIS A 40 -17.68 0.96 -7.64
CA HIS A 40 -16.80 -0.18 -7.85
C HIS A 40 -16.08 -0.15 -9.21
N ALA A 41 -15.89 1.03 -9.83
CA ALA A 41 -15.21 1.13 -11.13
C ALA A 41 -13.81 0.47 -11.13
N ASP A 42 -13.11 0.53 -10.00
CA ASP A 42 -11.76 -0.03 -9.81
C ASP A 42 -11.77 -1.57 -9.62
N GLU A 43 -12.93 -2.17 -9.35
CA GLU A 43 -13.12 -3.62 -9.21
C GLU A 43 -13.51 -4.30 -10.55
N ILE A 44 -13.79 -3.53 -11.60
CA ILE A 44 -14.29 -4.02 -12.89
C ILE A 44 -13.22 -3.88 -13.97
N TYR A 45 -12.68 -5.02 -14.41
CA TYR A 45 -11.71 -5.10 -15.50
C TYR A 45 -12.39 -5.29 -16.85
N ARG A 46 -12.17 -4.35 -17.78
CA ARG A 46 -12.83 -4.36 -19.09
C ARG A 46 -12.06 -5.18 -20.11
N TYR A 47 -12.70 -6.20 -20.66
CA TYR A 47 -12.22 -6.91 -21.83
C TYR A 47 -12.52 -6.11 -23.11
N ARG A 48 -11.48 -5.72 -23.85
CA ARG A 48 -11.61 -4.97 -25.11
C ARG A 48 -10.63 -5.51 -26.14
N ASN A 49 -11.06 -5.65 -27.39
CA ASN A 49 -10.21 -6.03 -28.52
C ASN A 49 -9.40 -7.33 -28.29
N GLY A 50 -9.97 -8.31 -27.59
CA GLY A 50 -9.23 -9.54 -27.28
C GLY A 50 -8.24 -9.43 -26.11
N THR A 51 -8.25 -8.31 -25.38
CA THR A 51 -7.27 -8.00 -24.33
C THR A 51 -7.97 -7.60 -23.03
N LEU A 52 -7.37 -7.98 -21.91
CA LEU A 52 -7.77 -7.60 -20.56
C LEU A 52 -6.54 -7.00 -19.87
N ASP A 53 -6.63 -5.74 -19.43
CA ASP A 53 -5.55 -5.10 -18.68
C ASP A 53 -5.64 -5.52 -17.22
N LEU A 54 -4.70 -6.35 -16.77
CA LEU A 54 -4.61 -6.86 -15.40
C LEU A 54 -3.51 -6.16 -14.58
N ALA A 55 -2.85 -5.15 -15.14
CA ALA A 55 -1.67 -4.55 -14.51
C ALA A 55 -1.97 -4.00 -13.12
N GLU A 56 -3.12 -3.33 -12.96
CA GLU A 56 -3.56 -2.74 -11.69
C GLU A 56 -3.89 -3.82 -10.65
N MET A 57 -4.73 -4.80 -11.02
CA MET A 57 -5.07 -5.95 -10.18
C MET A 57 -3.83 -6.69 -9.68
N LEU A 58 -2.92 -7.04 -10.60
CA LEU A 58 -1.73 -7.81 -10.27
C LEU A 58 -0.78 -6.98 -9.40
N ARG A 59 -0.67 -5.67 -9.64
CA ARG A 59 0.17 -4.79 -8.83
C ARG A 59 -0.26 -4.83 -7.36
N GLU A 60 -1.55 -4.72 -7.08
CA GLU A 60 -2.08 -4.76 -5.71
C GLU A 60 -1.78 -6.10 -5.03
N GLN A 61 -2.10 -7.20 -5.71
CA GLN A 61 -1.87 -8.53 -5.17
C GLN A 61 -0.39 -8.84 -4.95
N VAL A 62 0.48 -8.42 -5.89
CA VAL A 62 1.94 -8.57 -5.74
C VAL A 62 2.45 -7.76 -4.56
N ILE A 63 2.01 -6.51 -4.37
CA ILE A 63 2.43 -5.68 -3.23
C ILE A 63 2.08 -6.36 -1.91
N LEU A 64 0.90 -6.96 -1.81
CA LEU A 64 0.46 -7.66 -0.60
C LEU A 64 1.20 -8.98 -0.37
N ALA A 65 1.59 -9.66 -1.45
CA ALA A 65 2.31 -10.93 -1.38
C ALA A 65 3.82 -10.75 -1.13
N LEU A 66 4.37 -9.56 -1.39
CA LEU A 66 5.78 -9.27 -1.16
C LEU A 66 6.14 -9.35 0.34
N PRO A 67 7.33 -9.88 0.69
CA PRO A 67 7.79 -9.87 2.06
C PRO A 67 7.97 -8.43 2.56
N THR A 68 7.55 -8.16 3.79
CA THR A 68 7.67 -6.83 4.40
C THR A 68 9.12 -6.38 4.56
N HIS A 69 10.05 -7.33 4.66
CA HIS A 69 11.49 -7.10 4.79
C HIS A 69 12.25 -8.04 3.83
N PRO A 70 12.34 -7.69 2.54
CA PRO A 70 13.10 -8.50 1.59
C PRO A 70 14.58 -8.49 1.99
N LEU A 71 15.16 -9.68 2.13
CA LEU A 71 16.58 -9.85 2.35
C LEU A 71 17.32 -9.98 1.02
N CYS A 72 18.58 -9.56 1.02
CA CYS A 72 19.46 -9.70 -0.14
C CYS A 72 19.76 -11.17 -0.48
N ASP A 73 19.85 -12.02 0.55
CA ASP A 73 19.94 -13.48 0.50
C ASP A 73 19.56 -14.06 1.89
N GLU A 74 19.58 -15.38 2.05
CA GLU A 74 19.23 -16.05 3.31
C GLU A 74 20.18 -15.76 4.49
N ARG A 75 21.39 -15.24 4.23
CA ARG A 75 22.41 -14.94 5.22
C ARG A 75 22.64 -13.43 5.40
N CYS A 76 21.76 -12.61 4.84
CA CYS A 76 21.88 -11.16 4.81
C CYS A 76 21.92 -10.60 6.24
N GLN A 77 23.04 -9.99 6.62
CA GLN A 77 23.25 -9.42 7.97
C GLN A 77 22.52 -8.08 8.18
N GLY A 78 21.89 -7.54 7.13
CA GLY A 78 21.14 -6.28 7.18
C GLY A 78 22.00 -5.03 7.36
N LEU A 79 21.32 -3.92 7.66
CA LEU A 79 21.95 -2.63 7.97
C LEU A 79 22.06 -2.45 9.50
N CYS A 80 23.07 -1.71 9.94
CA CYS A 80 23.16 -1.29 11.34
C CYS A 80 22.03 -0.30 11.68
N PRO A 81 21.20 -0.54 12.72
CA PRO A 81 20.11 0.36 13.09
C PRO A 81 20.59 1.69 13.68
N VAL A 82 21.88 1.80 14.02
CA VAL A 82 22.48 3.02 14.59
C VAL A 82 23.08 3.93 13.52
N CYS A 83 23.84 3.38 12.56
CA CYS A 83 24.58 4.17 11.57
C CYS A 83 24.23 3.86 10.10
N GLY A 84 23.39 2.87 9.82
CA GLY A 84 23.01 2.47 8.46
C GLY A 84 24.08 1.69 7.70
N GLN A 85 25.23 1.36 8.30
CA GLN A 85 26.29 0.57 7.67
C GLN A 85 25.77 -0.78 7.21
N ASN A 86 26.05 -1.16 5.96
CA ASN A 86 25.80 -2.51 5.46
C ASN A 86 26.75 -3.51 6.12
N ARG A 87 26.19 -4.39 6.97
CA ARG A 87 26.95 -5.38 7.76
C ARG A 87 27.50 -6.51 6.91
N ASN A 88 26.95 -6.70 5.71
CA ASN A 88 27.50 -7.66 4.73
C ASN A 88 28.85 -7.20 4.13
N LEU A 89 29.14 -5.89 4.14
CA LEU A 89 30.39 -5.34 3.61
C LEU A 89 31.46 -5.20 4.69
N ARG A 90 31.06 -4.71 5.87
CA ARG A 90 31.95 -4.56 7.03
C ARG A 90 31.15 -4.44 8.32
N SER A 91 31.75 -4.83 9.43
CA SER A 91 31.21 -4.57 10.76
C SER A 91 31.34 -3.09 11.14
N CYS A 92 30.44 -2.64 12.01
CA CYS A 92 30.51 -1.37 12.71
C CYS A 92 30.68 -1.64 14.21
N GLY A 93 31.37 -0.76 14.93
CA GLY A 93 31.50 -0.83 16.39
C GLY A 93 30.34 -0.20 17.17
N CYS A 94 29.18 0.01 16.53
CA CYS A 94 28.01 0.59 17.20
C CYS A 94 27.47 -0.36 18.27
N GLU A 95 27.24 0.16 19.46
CA GLU A 95 26.61 -0.58 20.55
C GLU A 95 25.09 -0.54 20.39
N GLU A 96 24.47 -1.72 20.31
CA GLU A 96 23.04 -1.85 20.04
C GLU A 96 22.26 -1.71 21.35
N GLN A 97 21.87 -0.49 21.68
CA GLN A 97 21.03 -0.24 22.85
C GLN A 97 19.59 -0.62 22.51
N ARG A 98 19.15 -1.81 22.93
CA ARG A 98 17.74 -2.20 22.87
C ARG A 98 16.98 -1.42 23.95
N PRO A 99 16.07 -0.51 23.57
CA PRO A 99 15.21 0.13 24.57
C PRO A 99 14.31 -0.92 25.22
N GLU A 100 13.90 -0.69 26.48
CA GLU A 100 13.04 -1.62 27.21
C GLU A 100 11.68 -1.85 26.53
N SER A 101 11.22 -0.88 25.72
CA SER A 101 10.04 -1.02 24.88
C SER A 101 10.16 -0.17 23.60
N PRO A 102 9.37 -0.48 22.55
CA PRO A 102 9.31 0.35 21.34
C PRO A 102 8.89 1.80 21.61
N PHE A 103 8.17 2.02 22.71
CA PHE A 103 7.64 3.32 23.12
C PHE A 103 8.49 3.99 24.21
N ALA A 104 9.69 3.47 24.53
CA ALA A 104 10.54 4.03 25.57
C ALA A 104 10.87 5.52 25.34
N ALA A 105 11.05 5.93 24.08
CA ALA A 105 11.25 7.33 23.71
C ALA A 105 10.02 8.21 24.03
N LEU A 106 8.81 7.67 23.90
CA LEU A 106 7.58 8.38 24.27
C LEU A 106 7.46 8.51 25.78
N LYS A 107 7.73 7.44 26.54
CA LYS A 107 7.72 7.48 28.02
C LYS A 107 8.62 8.60 28.56
N GLN A 108 9.85 8.69 28.06
CA GLN A 108 10.79 9.75 28.46
C GLN A 108 10.29 11.17 28.15
N ARG A 109 9.50 11.35 27.09
CA ARG A 109 8.90 12.66 26.76
C ARG A 109 7.79 13.02 27.74
N PHE A 110 6.87 12.09 28.02
CA PHE A 110 5.79 12.31 28.99
C PHE A 110 6.31 12.66 30.38
N GLU A 111 7.35 11.96 30.86
CA GLU A 111 7.96 12.24 32.16
C GLU A 111 8.63 13.63 32.19
N LYS A 112 9.34 14.02 31.12
CA LYS A 112 9.94 15.37 31.01
C LYS A 112 8.90 16.47 31.00
N ASP A 113 7.77 16.28 30.33
CA ASP A 113 6.71 17.27 30.24
C ASP A 113 6.05 17.49 31.61
N GLN A 114 5.73 16.42 32.35
CA GLN A 114 5.19 16.52 33.70
C GLN A 114 6.13 17.23 34.70
N HIS A 115 7.44 16.96 34.60
CA HIS A 115 8.44 17.64 35.43
C HIS A 115 8.62 19.13 35.06
N LYS A 116 8.31 19.52 33.83
CA LYS A 116 8.36 20.92 33.39
C LYS A 116 7.16 21.72 33.90
N GLU A 117 5.99 21.09 33.92
CA GLU A 117 4.75 21.68 34.47
C GLU A 117 4.84 21.90 35.98
N GLN A 118 5.41 20.95 36.72
CA GLN A 118 5.59 21.04 38.17
C GLN A 118 6.67 22.03 38.60
N ARG A 119 7.61 22.38 37.70
CA ARG A 119 8.72 23.31 37.97
C ARG A 119 8.38 24.76 37.57
N SER A 120 7.22 24.98 36.97
CA SER A 120 6.68 26.29 36.57
C SER A 120 5.61 26.84 37.53
N GLN A 121 5.30 26.10 38.60
CA GLN A 121 4.46 26.54 39.73
C GLN A 121 5.35 26.81 40.94
#